data_AF-A0A7W0VR67-F1
#
_entry.id   AF-A0A7W0VR67-F1
#
_cell.length_a   1.000
_cell.length_b   1.000
_cell.length_c   1.000
_cell.angle_alpha   90.00
_cell.angle_beta   90.00
_cell.angle_gamma   90.00
#
_symmetry.space_group_name_H-M   'P 1'
#
loop_
_entity.id
_entity.type
_entity.pdbx_description
1 polymer ?
#
loop_
_entity_poly.entity_id
_entity_poly.type
_entity_poly.pdbx_seq_one_letter_code
_entity_poly.pdbx_strand_id
1 'polypeptide(L)'
;MRGLVVSVAIGLFSFLVACGPEPRRNGEGPDGVGPDAPVGSTGPEVCTDAIDNDGDGRADCGDPDCSGKDGCPVCGAVENPQATPLALPDGLSSGAMCTTDAQCGGTSPNCVAGECHASYTSTLNFVGFAPNATLTDPTKLLNVCVVIEHSYLRDLQIELITPPDSSGMKRVFILDKWYDRTTAEEIYLGGANDNDTAANPVAGTGELYCWTPTAMTEMIDHTTGVAGPTTQLPGGLFGPIKKLTPGDFKASSVWSALGGVTLNGAWTMRVTDLWVDDNGFMFKWSIKFDPSLVSDCSGPIIL
;
A
#
# COMPACT_ATOMS: atom_id res chain seq x y z
N MET A 1 39.56 64.71 -12.56
CA MET A 1 38.31 65.11 -13.23
C MET A 1 37.14 64.49 -12.47
N ARG A 2 36.21 65.33 -12.00
CA ARG A 2 34.89 65.01 -11.36
C ARG A 2 35.00 64.18 -10.08
N GLY A 3 34.81 64.69 -8.87
CA GLY A 3 33.84 65.70 -8.42
C GLY A 3 32.91 65.03 -7.40
N LEU A 4 33.44 64.81 -6.19
CA LEU A 4 32.75 64.19 -5.06
C LEU A 4 31.75 65.20 -4.49
N VAL A 5 30.45 64.92 -4.58
CA VAL A 5 29.40 65.74 -3.93
C VAL A 5 28.99 65.05 -2.64
N VAL A 6 29.36 65.68 -1.53
CA VAL A 6 28.87 65.42 -0.18
C VAL A 6 27.48 66.07 -0.07
N SER A 7 26.46 65.29 0.28
CA SER A 7 25.17 65.84 0.72
C SER A 7 24.96 65.49 2.19
N VAL A 8 25.00 66.54 3.01
CA VAL A 8 24.57 66.56 4.41
C VAL A 8 23.07 66.86 4.39
N ALA A 9 22.25 65.99 4.98
CA ALA A 9 20.86 66.31 5.32
C ALA A 9 20.66 66.04 6.82
N ILE A 10 20.33 67.14 7.49
CA ILE A 10 20.12 67.31 8.92
C ILE A 10 18.79 66.65 9.32
N GLY A 11 18.80 65.92 10.44
CA GLY A 11 17.64 65.21 10.95
C GLY A 11 16.58 66.11 11.58
N LEU A 12 15.38 65.56 11.74
CA LEU A 12 14.42 65.97 12.77
C LEU A 12 13.63 64.73 13.23
N PHE A 13 13.94 64.30 14.46
CA PHE A 13 13.10 63.42 15.27
C PHE A 13 11.90 64.22 15.77
N SER A 14 10.70 63.65 15.71
CA SER A 14 9.63 63.91 16.68
C SER A 14 8.54 62.84 16.59
N PHE A 15 8.60 61.90 17.52
CA PHE A 15 7.45 61.15 18.02
C PHE A 15 6.59 62.10 18.84
N LEU A 16 5.29 62.22 18.56
CA LEU A 16 4.31 62.60 19.57
C LEU A 16 3.02 61.80 19.37
N VAL A 17 2.87 60.87 20.31
CA VAL A 17 1.67 60.12 20.67
C VAL A 17 0.61 61.11 21.17
N ALA A 18 -0.56 61.10 20.54
CA ALA A 18 -1.73 61.81 21.06
C ALA A 18 -2.54 60.84 21.94
N CYS A 19 -2.30 60.88 23.25
CA CYS A 19 -3.24 60.39 24.26
C CYS A 19 -4.12 61.56 24.69
N GLY A 20 -5.41 61.53 24.34
CA GLY A 20 -6.42 62.37 24.98
C GLY A 20 -6.98 61.68 26.22
N PRO A 21 -7.22 62.38 27.35
CA PRO A 21 -7.72 61.78 28.57
C PRO A 21 -9.25 61.92 28.71
N GLU A 22 -9.80 60.98 29.50
CA GLU A 22 -11.04 60.99 30.30
C GLU A 22 -12.32 60.34 29.74
N PRO A 23 -13.21 59.77 30.60
CA PRO A 23 -13.09 59.46 32.03
C PRO A 23 -13.29 57.97 32.37
N ARG A 24 -12.73 57.56 33.52
CA ARG A 24 -13.01 56.28 34.19
C ARG A 24 -14.51 56.15 34.47
N ARG A 25 -15.16 55.13 33.90
CA ARG A 25 -16.35 54.53 34.50
C ARG A 25 -15.92 53.23 35.16
N ASN A 26 -15.95 53.24 36.49
CA ASN A 26 -15.96 52.03 37.30
C ASN A 26 -17.23 51.24 36.96
N GLY A 27 -17.06 49.98 36.61
CA GLY A 27 -18.13 49.04 36.31
C GLY A 27 -17.51 47.67 36.08
N GLU A 28 -17.16 47.01 37.17
CA GLU A 28 -16.89 45.58 37.20
C GLU A 28 -18.13 44.82 36.67
N GLY A 29 -17.91 43.97 35.68
CA GLY A 29 -18.90 43.04 35.10
C GLY A 29 -18.18 42.08 34.15
N PRO A 30 -17.99 40.79 34.50
CA PRO A 30 -17.22 39.84 33.72
C PRO A 30 -18.13 39.06 32.76
N ASP A 31 -18.44 39.61 31.59
CA ASP A 31 -19.43 38.99 30.70
C ASP A 31 -18.98 39.08 29.22
N GLY A 32 -17.95 38.29 28.89
CA GLY A 32 -18.07 37.25 27.86
C GLY A 32 -18.23 37.63 26.39
N VAL A 33 -17.31 38.40 25.80
CA VAL A 33 -17.13 38.37 24.32
C VAL A 33 -15.64 38.25 23.97
N GLY A 34 -15.23 37.01 23.72
CA GLY A 34 -13.89 36.55 23.36
C GLY A 34 -13.58 35.24 24.09
N PRO A 35 -13.58 34.11 23.37
CA PRO A 35 -12.34 33.75 22.69
C PRO A 35 -12.54 33.35 21.23
N ASP A 36 -11.66 33.87 20.38
CA ASP A 36 -11.18 33.11 19.24
C ASP A 36 -10.61 31.76 19.74
N ALA A 37 -11.01 30.67 19.10
CA ALA A 37 -10.63 29.26 19.28
C ALA A 37 -11.22 28.51 20.50
N PRO A 38 -11.94 27.38 20.30
CA PRO A 38 -11.85 26.29 21.24
C PRO A 38 -10.42 25.75 21.15
N VAL A 39 -9.68 25.96 22.24
CA VAL A 39 -8.52 25.17 22.60
C VAL A 39 -8.92 23.69 22.56
N GLY A 40 -8.09 22.86 21.93
CA GLY A 40 -8.29 21.43 21.69
C GLY A 40 -9.12 20.72 22.74
N SER A 41 -10.29 20.27 22.32
CA SER A 41 -11.06 19.29 23.03
C SER A 41 -10.25 18.00 22.99
N THR A 42 -9.78 17.49 24.13
CA THR A 42 -9.04 16.22 24.17
C THR A 42 -10.01 15.02 24.14
N GLY A 43 -11.16 15.17 23.48
CA GLY A 43 -12.18 14.15 23.35
C GLY A 43 -11.95 13.29 22.10
N PRO A 44 -12.48 12.06 22.05
CA PRO A 44 -12.50 11.31 20.80
C PRO A 44 -13.31 12.03 19.73
N GLU A 45 -12.86 11.96 18.48
CA GLU A 45 -13.56 12.51 17.32
C GLU A 45 -14.98 11.92 17.16
N VAL A 46 -15.97 12.78 16.88
CA VAL A 46 -17.35 12.41 16.51
C VAL A 46 -17.49 12.53 15.01
N CYS A 47 -17.53 11.39 14.33
CA CYS A 47 -17.30 11.32 12.89
C CYS A 47 -18.42 11.82 11.96
N THR A 48 -19.43 12.51 12.49
CA THR A 48 -20.64 12.87 11.73
C THR A 48 -21.24 14.23 12.11
N ASP A 49 -20.56 15.05 12.93
CA ASP A 49 -21.10 16.31 13.43
C ASP A 49 -20.45 17.56 12.80
N ALA A 50 -19.50 17.39 11.87
CA ALA A 50 -18.75 18.43 11.18
C ALA A 50 -17.89 19.32 12.09
N ILE A 51 -17.55 18.81 13.27
CA ILE A 51 -16.71 19.50 14.27
C ILE A 51 -15.45 18.68 14.49
N ASP A 52 -14.31 19.36 14.49
CA ASP A 52 -13.04 18.83 14.99
C ASP A 52 -13.11 18.71 16.52
N ASN A 53 -13.53 17.54 17.01
CA ASN A 53 -13.74 17.27 18.43
C ASN A 53 -12.46 16.86 19.16
N ASP A 54 -11.38 16.54 18.45
CA ASP A 54 -10.08 16.19 19.04
C ASP A 54 -9.01 17.30 18.92
N GLY A 55 -9.30 18.32 18.11
CA GLY A 55 -8.52 19.53 17.93
C GLY A 55 -7.30 19.39 17.02
N ASP A 56 -7.22 18.34 16.20
CA ASP A 56 -6.08 18.09 15.30
C ASP A 56 -6.15 18.86 13.97
N GLY A 57 -7.25 19.58 13.74
CA GLY A 57 -7.53 20.38 12.55
C GLY A 57 -8.34 19.65 11.48
N ARG A 58 -8.89 18.47 11.79
CA ARG A 58 -9.70 17.64 10.89
C ARG A 58 -11.06 17.40 11.50
N ALA A 59 -12.05 17.15 10.66
CA ALA A 59 -13.40 16.84 11.11
C ALA A 59 -13.97 15.67 10.31
N ASP A 60 -14.81 14.87 10.96
CA ASP A 60 -15.56 13.76 10.36
C ASP A 60 -14.66 12.79 9.54
N CYS A 61 -15.12 12.34 8.37
CA CYS A 61 -14.35 11.46 7.49
C CYS A 61 -13.07 12.09 6.92
N GLY A 62 -12.82 13.39 7.15
CA GLY A 62 -11.52 14.01 6.87
C GLY A 62 -10.44 13.64 7.90
N ASP A 63 -10.86 13.13 9.05
CA ASP A 63 -10.03 12.70 10.17
C ASP A 63 -9.65 11.20 10.06
N PRO A 64 -8.34 10.85 10.09
CA PRO A 64 -7.87 9.47 10.24
C PRO A 64 -8.45 8.69 11.42
N ASP A 65 -8.81 9.36 12.51
CA ASP A 65 -9.44 8.73 13.68
C ASP A 65 -10.86 8.27 13.38
N CYS A 66 -11.49 8.79 12.33
CA CYS A 66 -12.78 8.35 11.80
C CYS A 66 -12.71 7.23 10.77
N SER A 67 -11.52 6.71 10.46
CA SER A 67 -11.33 5.61 9.51
C SER A 67 -12.20 4.39 9.84
N GLY A 68 -13.16 4.08 8.95
CA GLY A 68 -14.08 2.96 9.09
C GLY A 68 -15.17 3.11 10.18
N LYS A 69 -15.33 4.30 10.76
CA LYS A 69 -16.38 4.61 11.76
C LYS A 69 -17.54 5.36 11.12
N ASP A 70 -18.76 5.15 11.62
CA ASP A 70 -19.96 5.92 11.28
C ASP A 70 -20.23 6.18 9.77
N GLY A 71 -19.82 5.23 8.92
CA GLY A 71 -20.00 5.30 7.46
C GLY A 71 -18.84 5.94 6.70
N CYS A 72 -17.79 6.38 7.38
CA CYS A 72 -16.56 6.85 6.77
C CYS A 72 -15.79 5.70 6.10
N PRO A 73 -15.10 5.96 4.97
CA PRO A 73 -14.24 4.99 4.34
C PRO A 73 -13.06 4.60 5.24
N VAL A 74 -12.45 3.45 4.99
CA VAL A 74 -11.21 3.06 5.67
C VAL A 74 -10.05 3.81 5.05
N CYS A 75 -9.49 4.77 5.78
CA CYS A 75 -8.28 5.49 5.39
C CYS A 75 -7.08 4.54 5.34
N GLY A 76 -6.15 4.82 4.42
CA GLY A 76 -4.94 4.04 4.21
C GLY A 76 -5.18 2.67 3.55
N ALA A 77 -6.42 2.29 3.25
CA ALA A 77 -6.74 1.04 2.58
C ALA A 77 -7.21 1.29 1.14
N VAL A 78 -6.62 0.57 0.19
CA VAL A 78 -7.09 0.57 -1.19
C VAL A 78 -7.24 -0.86 -1.67
N GLU A 79 -8.34 -1.09 -2.39
CA GLU A 79 -8.60 -2.33 -3.10
C GLU A 79 -8.63 -2.06 -4.60
N ASN A 80 -8.04 -2.97 -5.37
CA ASN A 80 -8.17 -3.01 -6.82
C ASN A 80 -8.93 -4.27 -7.26
N PRO A 81 -10.27 -4.26 -7.21
CA PRO A 81 -11.07 -5.37 -7.70
C PRO A 81 -10.95 -5.47 -9.23
N GLN A 82 -10.72 -6.67 -9.76
CA GLN A 82 -10.82 -6.90 -11.19
C GLN A 82 -12.30 -7.09 -11.56
N ALA A 83 -12.76 -6.38 -12.59
CA ALA A 83 -14.15 -6.51 -13.08
C ALA A 83 -14.45 -7.93 -13.59
N THR A 84 -13.42 -8.58 -14.14
CA THR A 84 -13.39 -10.00 -14.50
C THR A 84 -12.06 -10.57 -14.03
N PRO A 85 -12.00 -11.83 -13.55
CA PRO A 85 -10.73 -12.47 -13.21
C PRO A 85 -9.78 -12.41 -14.40
N LEU A 86 -8.54 -12.01 -14.16
CA LEU A 86 -7.54 -11.89 -15.21
C LEU A 86 -6.58 -13.06 -15.14
N ALA A 87 -6.45 -13.80 -16.24
CA ALA A 87 -5.49 -14.89 -16.36
C ALA A 87 -4.06 -14.36 -16.18
N LEU A 88 -3.26 -15.10 -15.43
CA LEU A 88 -1.83 -14.82 -15.29
C LEU A 88 -1.10 -15.22 -16.59
N PRO A 89 -0.03 -14.49 -16.97
CA PRO A 89 0.82 -14.91 -18.08
C PRO A 89 1.57 -16.21 -17.72
N ASP A 90 1.08 -17.31 -18.27
CA ASP A 90 1.47 -18.69 -17.97
C ASP A 90 2.82 -19.09 -18.60
N GLY A 91 3.84 -19.28 -17.75
CA GLY A 91 5.16 -19.82 -18.14
C GLY A 91 5.90 -19.08 -19.26
N LEU A 92 5.49 -17.87 -19.60
CA LEU A 92 6.01 -17.13 -20.76
C LEU A 92 7.37 -16.48 -20.44
N SER A 93 8.45 -17.24 -20.62
CA SER A 93 9.81 -16.70 -20.70
C SER A 93 10.08 -16.14 -22.10
N SER A 94 10.76 -15.00 -22.16
CA SER A 94 11.29 -14.44 -23.42
C SER A 94 12.56 -15.16 -23.91
N GLY A 95 13.14 -16.05 -23.09
CA GLY A 95 14.45 -16.68 -23.32
C GLY A 95 15.63 -15.70 -23.21
N ALA A 96 15.37 -14.43 -22.87
CA ALA A 96 16.41 -13.44 -22.65
C ALA A 96 17.00 -13.62 -21.25
N MET A 97 18.31 -13.85 -21.20
CA MET A 97 19.06 -13.93 -19.94
C MET A 97 19.13 -12.55 -19.27
N CYS A 98 18.98 -12.53 -17.96
CA CYS A 98 19.02 -11.31 -17.16
C CYS A 98 19.65 -11.53 -15.78
N THR A 99 20.04 -10.45 -15.14
CA THR A 99 20.39 -10.40 -13.71
C THR A 99 19.60 -9.33 -12.96
N THR A 100 18.90 -8.45 -13.68
CA THR A 100 18.03 -7.39 -13.16
C THR A 100 16.87 -7.12 -14.12
N ASP A 101 15.75 -6.62 -13.60
CA ASP A 101 14.57 -6.22 -14.39
C ASP A 101 14.89 -5.18 -15.48
N ALA A 102 15.93 -4.37 -15.29
CA ALA A 102 16.34 -3.35 -16.27
C ALA A 102 16.79 -3.94 -17.62
N GLN A 103 17.14 -5.23 -17.65
CA GLN A 103 17.52 -5.95 -18.88
C GLN A 103 16.31 -6.55 -19.60
N CYS A 104 15.13 -6.49 -18.99
CA CYS A 104 13.93 -7.12 -19.45
C CYS A 104 13.03 -6.16 -20.26
N GLY A 105 12.34 -6.69 -21.26
CA GLY A 105 11.47 -5.93 -22.16
C GLY A 105 10.05 -5.75 -21.62
N GLY A 106 9.26 -4.89 -22.28
CA GLY A 106 7.90 -4.56 -21.80
C GLY A 106 6.92 -5.73 -21.71
N THR A 107 7.04 -6.73 -22.58
CA THR A 107 6.18 -7.94 -22.55
C THR A 107 6.62 -8.97 -21.52
N SER A 108 7.86 -8.89 -21.06
CA SER A 108 8.46 -9.82 -20.10
C SER A 108 9.33 -9.08 -19.11
N PRO A 109 8.76 -8.23 -18.23
CA PRO A 109 9.50 -7.22 -17.47
C PRO A 109 10.18 -7.75 -16.20
N ASN A 110 10.01 -9.02 -15.85
CA ASN A 110 10.48 -9.57 -14.58
C ASN A 110 11.67 -10.49 -14.77
N CYS A 111 12.80 -10.18 -14.13
CA CYS A 111 13.97 -11.03 -14.13
C CYS A 111 13.91 -12.03 -12.98
N VAL A 112 13.55 -13.27 -13.30
CA VAL A 112 13.41 -14.35 -12.31
C VAL A 112 14.23 -15.54 -12.77
N ALA A 113 14.94 -16.20 -11.86
CA ALA A 113 15.79 -17.35 -12.17
C ALA A 113 16.89 -17.11 -13.23
N GLY A 114 17.19 -15.85 -13.57
CA GLY A 114 18.15 -15.49 -14.61
C GLY A 114 17.55 -15.32 -16.00
N GLU A 115 16.23 -15.35 -16.13
CA GLU A 115 15.50 -15.13 -17.39
C GLU A 115 14.40 -14.08 -17.23
N CYS A 116 14.03 -13.43 -18.34
CA CYS A 116 12.96 -12.43 -18.37
C CYS A 116 11.60 -13.08 -18.64
N HIS A 117 10.64 -12.91 -17.74
CA HIS A 117 9.30 -13.50 -17.76
C HIS A 117 8.18 -12.47 -17.94
N ALA A 118 7.12 -12.85 -18.64
CA ALA A 118 5.85 -12.13 -18.65
C ALA A 118 5.20 -12.17 -17.27
N SER A 119 4.53 -11.08 -16.90
CA SER A 119 3.92 -10.94 -15.59
C SER A 119 2.61 -10.19 -15.69
N TYR A 120 1.65 -10.58 -14.86
CA TYR A 120 0.56 -9.69 -14.50
C TYR A 120 1.15 -8.48 -13.77
N THR A 121 0.70 -7.28 -14.14
CA THR A 121 1.05 -6.05 -13.42
C THR A 121 -0.17 -5.18 -13.22
N SER A 122 -0.27 -4.59 -12.04
CA SER A 122 -1.36 -3.69 -11.69
C SER A 122 -0.88 -2.63 -10.72
N THR A 123 -1.23 -1.38 -10.96
CA THR A 123 -0.74 -0.24 -10.20
C THR A 123 -1.89 0.47 -9.48
N LEU A 124 -1.66 0.79 -8.21
CA LEU A 124 -2.47 1.70 -7.41
C LEU A 124 -1.64 2.95 -7.11
N ASN A 125 -2.14 4.13 -7.48
CA ASN A 125 -1.46 5.40 -7.19
C ASN A 125 -1.94 5.94 -5.86
N PHE A 126 -1.10 5.86 -4.84
CA PHE A 126 -1.43 6.40 -3.52
C PHE A 126 -1.22 7.90 -3.44
N VAL A 127 -2.23 8.59 -2.90
CA VAL A 127 -2.16 9.98 -2.47
C VAL A 127 -2.71 10.10 -1.04
N GLY A 128 -2.52 11.25 -0.40
CA GLY A 128 -3.09 11.52 0.92
C GLY A 128 -2.11 11.36 2.10
N PHE A 129 -0.87 10.93 1.84
CA PHE A 129 0.22 11.06 2.82
C PHE A 129 0.87 12.45 2.71
N ALA A 130 1.53 12.90 3.77
CA ALA A 130 2.23 14.18 3.76
C ALA A 130 3.23 14.27 2.58
N PRO A 131 3.48 15.47 2.01
CA PRO A 131 4.43 15.62 0.91
C PRO A 131 5.80 15.02 1.24
N ASN A 132 6.31 14.17 0.34
CA ASN A 132 7.56 13.41 0.51
C ASN A 132 7.61 12.46 1.71
N ALA A 133 6.44 12.08 2.27
CA ALA A 133 6.39 11.13 3.38
C ALA A 133 7.00 9.78 2.99
N THR A 134 7.73 9.20 3.93
CA THR A 134 8.33 7.88 3.82
C THR A 134 7.83 6.97 4.93
N LEU A 135 7.83 5.65 4.67
CA LEU A 135 7.45 4.64 5.65
C LEU A 135 8.61 4.44 6.65
N THR A 136 8.67 5.27 7.68
CA THR A 136 9.71 5.23 8.71
C THR A 136 9.59 4.01 9.63
N ASP A 137 8.35 3.61 9.93
CA ASP A 137 8.01 2.37 10.62
C ASP A 137 7.35 1.38 9.63
N PRO A 138 8.08 0.35 9.16
CA PRO A 138 7.55 -0.65 8.23
C PRO A 138 6.33 -1.40 8.73
N THR A 139 6.11 -1.49 10.05
CA THR A 139 4.94 -2.19 10.62
C THR A 139 3.64 -1.44 10.34
N LYS A 140 3.73 -0.17 9.92
CA LYS A 140 2.58 0.65 9.50
C LYS A 140 2.10 0.34 8.08
N LEU A 141 2.80 -0.50 7.32
CA LEU A 141 2.17 -1.25 6.24
C LEU A 141 1.55 -2.51 6.87
N LEU A 142 0.24 -2.47 7.09
CA LEU A 142 -0.48 -3.47 7.88
C LEU A 142 -0.67 -4.78 7.12
N ASN A 143 -1.02 -4.71 5.84
CA ASN A 143 -1.08 -5.87 4.97
C ASN A 143 -1.03 -5.54 3.49
N VAL A 144 -0.65 -6.55 2.72
CA VAL A 144 -0.88 -6.64 1.27
C VAL A 144 -1.65 -7.92 1.06
N CYS A 145 -2.76 -7.89 0.32
CA CYS A 145 -3.56 -9.09 0.09
C CYS A 145 -3.87 -9.27 -1.39
N VAL A 146 -4.06 -10.52 -1.78
CA VAL A 146 -4.55 -10.91 -3.10
C VAL A 146 -5.73 -11.86 -2.95
N VAL A 147 -6.67 -11.76 -3.89
CA VAL A 147 -7.64 -12.82 -4.15
C VAL A 147 -7.20 -13.48 -5.44
N ILE A 148 -6.70 -14.71 -5.33
CA ILE A 148 -6.02 -15.45 -6.40
C ILE A 148 -6.43 -16.92 -6.35
N GLU A 149 -6.41 -17.56 -7.50
CA GLU A 149 -6.25 -19.01 -7.62
C GLU A 149 -5.07 -19.33 -8.53
N HIS A 150 -4.42 -20.47 -8.28
CA HIS A 150 -3.32 -21.00 -9.08
C HIS A 150 -3.15 -22.50 -8.87
N SER A 151 -2.88 -23.25 -9.94
CA SER A 151 -2.70 -24.71 -9.90
C SER A 151 -1.37 -25.15 -9.30
N TYR A 152 -0.41 -24.27 -9.06
CA TYR A 152 0.78 -24.63 -8.30
C TYR A 152 1.42 -23.44 -7.57
N LEU A 153 1.65 -23.55 -6.26
CA LEU A 153 2.28 -22.49 -5.49
C LEU A 153 3.76 -22.29 -5.85
N ARG A 154 4.48 -23.36 -6.23
CA ARG A 154 5.95 -23.32 -6.28
C ARG A 154 6.49 -22.58 -7.49
N ASP A 155 5.73 -22.43 -8.56
CA ASP A 155 6.10 -21.65 -9.75
C ASP A 155 5.50 -20.24 -9.76
N LEU A 156 4.96 -19.77 -8.62
CA LEU A 156 4.54 -18.39 -8.48
C LEU A 156 5.62 -17.51 -7.85
N GLN A 157 5.78 -16.32 -8.43
CA GLN A 157 6.51 -15.20 -7.83
C GLN A 157 5.52 -14.03 -7.68
N ILE A 158 5.31 -13.57 -6.45
CA ILE A 158 4.41 -12.46 -6.12
C ILE A 158 5.22 -11.32 -5.49
N GLU A 159 5.13 -10.13 -6.08
CA GLU A 159 5.98 -9.00 -5.74
C GLU A 159 5.17 -7.71 -5.60
N LEU A 160 5.57 -6.91 -4.62
CA LEU A 160 5.14 -5.53 -4.48
C LEU A 160 6.29 -4.61 -4.85
N ILE A 161 6.09 -3.76 -5.86
CA ILE A 161 7.05 -2.76 -6.30
C ILE A 161 6.65 -1.42 -5.70
N THR A 162 7.57 -0.80 -4.96
CA THR A 162 7.34 0.48 -4.28
C THR A 162 7.30 1.66 -5.26
N PRO A 163 6.71 2.80 -4.86
CA PRO A 163 6.89 4.05 -5.56
C PRO A 163 8.38 4.38 -5.72
N PRO A 164 8.75 5.12 -6.79
CA PRO A 164 10.11 5.60 -6.94
C PRO A 164 10.43 6.59 -5.82
N ASP A 165 11.62 6.49 -5.24
CA ASP A 165 12.13 7.48 -4.31
C ASP A 165 12.57 8.77 -5.04
N SER A 166 13.11 9.73 -4.30
CA SER A 166 13.59 11.01 -4.87
C SER A 166 14.69 10.87 -5.93
N SER A 167 15.36 9.71 -6.01
CA SER A 167 16.36 9.39 -7.04
C SER A 167 15.76 8.63 -8.24
N GLY A 168 14.47 8.34 -8.21
CA GLY A 168 13.77 7.55 -9.22
C GLY A 168 13.86 6.04 -8.99
N MET A 169 14.47 5.59 -7.88
CA MET A 169 14.70 4.17 -7.60
C MET A 169 13.47 3.54 -6.96
N LYS A 170 13.07 2.38 -7.49
CA LYS A 170 12.00 1.54 -6.92
C LYS A 170 12.63 0.36 -6.17
N ARG A 171 11.94 -0.16 -5.16
CA ARG A 171 12.32 -1.42 -4.51
C ARG A 171 11.33 -2.51 -4.89
N VAL A 172 11.84 -3.72 -5.11
CA VAL A 172 11.04 -4.92 -5.30
C VAL A 172 10.98 -5.65 -3.96
N PHE A 173 9.77 -5.80 -3.42
CA PHE A 173 9.51 -6.53 -2.18
C PHE A 173 8.81 -7.85 -2.53
N ILE A 174 9.50 -8.96 -2.28
CA ILE A 174 8.99 -10.30 -2.60
C ILE A 174 8.03 -10.74 -1.49
N LEU A 175 6.76 -10.86 -1.84
CA LEU A 175 5.70 -11.36 -0.97
C LEU A 175 5.76 -12.88 -0.91
N ASP A 176 5.73 -13.54 -2.08
CA ASP A 176 5.93 -14.97 -2.22
C ASP A 176 6.99 -15.22 -3.28
N LYS A 177 7.94 -16.08 -2.95
CA LYS A 177 9.08 -16.39 -3.81
C LYS A 177 8.81 -17.69 -4.54
N TRP A 178 9.15 -17.74 -5.82
CA TRP A 178 9.15 -19.00 -6.55
C TRP A 178 10.23 -19.97 -6.02
N TYR A 179 9.94 -21.27 -6.16
CA TYR A 179 10.82 -22.37 -5.80
C TYR A 179 10.86 -23.41 -6.93
N ASP A 180 11.91 -24.26 -6.97
CA ASP A 180 11.92 -25.35 -7.94
C ASP A 180 10.78 -26.36 -7.69
N ARG A 181 10.40 -27.07 -8.76
CA ARG A 181 9.31 -28.05 -8.78
C ARG A 181 9.77 -29.49 -8.52
N THR A 182 11.06 -29.71 -8.29
CA THR A 182 11.70 -31.03 -8.40
C THR A 182 11.49 -31.95 -7.20
N THR A 183 10.89 -31.46 -6.10
CA THR A 183 10.94 -32.15 -4.80
C THR A 183 9.67 -32.11 -3.96
N ALA A 184 8.53 -31.63 -4.48
CA ALA A 184 7.35 -31.43 -3.63
C ALA A 184 6.02 -31.76 -4.29
N GLU A 185 5.03 -31.98 -3.43
CA GLU A 185 3.63 -32.13 -3.79
C GLU A 185 3.06 -30.82 -4.32
N GLU A 186 2.14 -30.92 -5.28
CA GLU A 186 1.39 -29.78 -5.79
C GLU A 186 0.45 -29.23 -4.72
N ILE A 187 0.59 -27.93 -4.47
CA ILE A 187 -0.28 -27.18 -3.57
C ILE A 187 -0.86 -26.01 -4.33
N TYR A 188 -2.18 -25.95 -4.35
CA TYR A 188 -2.93 -24.94 -5.09
C TYR A 188 -3.21 -23.73 -4.21
N LEU A 189 -3.39 -22.59 -4.86
CA LEU A 189 -4.07 -21.44 -4.28
C LEU A 189 -5.52 -21.42 -4.76
N GLY A 190 -6.46 -21.15 -3.86
CA GLY A 190 -7.89 -21.14 -4.16
C GLY A 190 -8.42 -22.47 -4.72
N GLY A 191 -9.62 -22.43 -5.26
CA GLY A 191 -10.22 -23.53 -6.01
C GLY A 191 -9.77 -23.51 -7.47
N ALA A 192 -8.46 -23.61 -7.71
CA ALA A 192 -7.87 -23.60 -9.05
C ALA A 192 -8.53 -24.65 -9.96
N ASN A 193 -8.89 -24.23 -11.17
CA ASN A 193 -9.48 -25.11 -12.15
C ASN A 193 -8.39 -25.81 -12.98
N ASP A 194 -7.93 -26.97 -12.52
CA ASP A 194 -6.90 -27.77 -13.20
C ASP A 194 -7.45 -28.69 -14.32
N ASN A 195 -8.74 -28.56 -14.68
CA ASN A 195 -9.34 -29.35 -15.76
C ASN A 195 -9.41 -28.60 -17.09
N ASP A 196 -8.76 -27.44 -17.19
CA ASP A 196 -8.67 -26.64 -18.40
C ASP A 196 -7.32 -26.83 -19.11
N THR A 197 -6.98 -25.92 -20.02
CA THR A 197 -5.70 -25.96 -20.73
C THR A 197 -5.05 -24.59 -20.68
N ALA A 198 -3.72 -24.53 -20.65
CA ALA A 198 -2.93 -23.30 -20.78
C ALA A 198 -3.38 -22.39 -21.94
N ALA A 199 -3.82 -22.97 -23.06
CA ALA A 199 -4.28 -22.22 -24.24
C ALA A 199 -5.68 -21.60 -24.10
N ASN A 200 -6.49 -22.07 -23.15
CA ASN A 200 -7.84 -21.60 -22.89
C ASN A 200 -8.16 -21.79 -21.39
N PRO A 201 -7.52 -21.00 -20.52
CA PRO A 201 -7.71 -21.11 -19.09
C PRO A 201 -9.09 -20.57 -18.72
N VAL A 202 -9.73 -21.20 -17.72
CA VAL A 202 -11.05 -20.89 -17.22
C VAL A 202 -10.94 -20.70 -15.72
N ALA A 203 -11.18 -19.47 -15.27
CA ALA A 203 -11.10 -19.12 -13.86
C ALA A 203 -11.96 -20.05 -12.99
N GLY A 204 -11.35 -20.62 -11.96
CA GLY A 204 -12.04 -21.27 -10.86
C GLY A 204 -12.39 -20.26 -9.77
N THR A 205 -12.03 -20.56 -8.52
CA THR A 205 -12.43 -19.75 -7.35
C THR A 205 -11.23 -19.17 -6.63
N GLY A 206 -11.02 -17.85 -6.76
CA GLY A 206 -10.00 -17.15 -5.99
C GLY A 206 -10.31 -17.12 -4.49
N GLU A 207 -9.26 -17.26 -3.66
CA GLU A 207 -9.35 -17.13 -2.20
C GLU A 207 -8.38 -16.05 -1.69
N LEU A 208 -8.61 -15.55 -0.47
CA LEU A 208 -7.88 -14.41 0.09
C LEU A 208 -6.58 -14.86 0.77
N TYR A 209 -5.46 -14.36 0.27
CA TYR A 209 -4.15 -14.56 0.88
C TYR A 209 -3.53 -13.21 1.20
N CYS A 210 -3.08 -13.03 2.44
CA CYS A 210 -2.52 -11.77 2.94
C CYS A 210 -1.10 -11.96 3.42
N TRP A 211 -0.26 -10.95 3.25
CA TRP A 211 1.03 -10.84 3.91
C TRP A 211 1.01 -9.73 4.93
N THR A 212 1.52 -10.02 6.13
CA THR A 212 1.46 -9.10 7.29
C THR A 212 2.82 -9.02 8.00
N PRO A 213 3.14 -7.91 8.70
CA PRO A 213 4.39 -7.79 9.46
C PRO A 213 4.51 -8.77 10.63
N THR A 214 3.40 -9.35 11.08
CA THR A 214 3.33 -10.22 12.26
C THR A 214 3.25 -11.71 11.93
N ALA A 215 2.97 -12.06 10.68
CA ALA A 215 2.93 -13.46 10.27
C ALA A 215 4.34 -14.07 10.33
N MET A 216 4.40 -15.31 10.80
CA MET A 216 5.66 -16.00 11.11
C MET A 216 6.00 -17.11 10.11
N THR A 217 5.08 -17.44 9.21
CA THR A 217 5.14 -18.61 8.34
C THR A 217 4.96 -18.20 6.90
N GLU A 218 5.87 -18.60 6.02
CA GLU A 218 5.75 -18.35 4.57
C GLU A 218 4.81 -19.38 3.94
N MET A 219 4.23 -19.06 2.78
CA MET A 219 3.34 -20.00 2.08
C MET A 219 4.04 -21.34 1.80
N ILE A 220 5.33 -21.31 1.45
CA ILE A 220 6.13 -22.49 1.17
C ILE A 220 6.29 -23.44 2.37
N ASP A 221 6.22 -22.95 3.62
CA ASP A 221 6.37 -23.78 4.82
C ASP A 221 5.21 -24.80 4.96
N HIS A 222 4.06 -24.49 4.37
CA HIS A 222 2.90 -25.38 4.31
C HIS A 222 3.07 -26.53 3.32
N THR A 223 4.04 -26.42 2.39
CA THR A 223 4.35 -27.47 1.40
C THR A 223 5.20 -28.60 1.97
N THR A 224 5.86 -28.37 3.10
CA THR A 224 6.72 -29.35 3.77
C THR A 224 6.07 -29.95 5.02
N GLY A 225 4.80 -29.60 5.30
CA GLY A 225 4.09 -30.05 6.49
C GLY A 225 4.60 -29.42 7.79
N VAL A 226 5.46 -28.41 7.71
CA VAL A 226 6.03 -27.70 8.87
C VAL A 226 5.03 -26.72 9.47
N ALA A 227 4.06 -26.24 8.68
CA ALA A 227 3.03 -25.32 9.15
C ALA A 227 1.63 -25.61 8.59
N GLY A 228 0.61 -25.41 9.43
CA GLY A 228 -0.83 -25.29 9.13
C GLY A 228 -1.49 -26.43 8.32
N PRO A 229 -2.84 -26.47 8.27
CA PRO A 229 -3.54 -27.46 7.46
C PRO A 229 -3.53 -27.04 5.98
N THR A 230 -3.24 -27.99 5.08
CA THR A 230 -3.75 -27.94 3.71
C THR A 230 -5.16 -28.52 3.70
N THR A 231 -6.04 -27.98 2.86
CA THR A 231 -7.36 -28.57 2.64
C THR A 231 -7.26 -29.53 1.47
N GLN A 232 -7.69 -30.78 1.65
CA GLN A 232 -7.82 -31.72 0.54
C GLN A 232 -9.09 -31.42 -0.23
N LEU A 233 -8.96 -31.19 -1.54
CA LEU A 233 -10.08 -31.06 -2.46
C LEU A 233 -10.26 -32.39 -3.23
N PRO A 234 -11.51 -32.90 -3.36
CA PRO A 234 -11.78 -34.00 -4.27
C PRO A 234 -11.66 -33.51 -5.72
N GLY A 235 -10.96 -34.26 -6.59
CA GLY A 235 -11.05 -34.06 -8.05
C GLY A 235 -9.78 -33.63 -8.79
N GLY A 236 -8.58 -33.95 -8.31
CA GLY A 236 -7.39 -33.87 -9.16
C GLY A 236 -7.33 -35.03 -10.15
N LEU A 237 -6.77 -34.78 -11.33
CA LEU A 237 -6.61 -35.78 -12.39
C LEU A 237 -5.80 -37.00 -11.91
N PHE A 238 -4.95 -36.82 -10.88
CA PHE A 238 -4.06 -37.84 -10.31
C PHE A 238 -4.29 -38.14 -8.82
N GLY A 239 -5.32 -37.60 -8.19
CA GLY A 239 -5.60 -37.80 -6.75
C GLY A 239 -6.23 -36.59 -6.06
N PRO A 240 -6.35 -36.61 -4.72
CA PRO A 240 -6.82 -35.44 -3.97
C PRO A 240 -5.80 -34.30 -4.08
N ILE A 241 -6.25 -33.15 -4.57
CA ILE A 241 -5.46 -31.92 -4.65
C ILE A 241 -5.30 -31.35 -3.24
N LYS A 242 -4.11 -30.84 -2.92
CA LYS A 242 -3.90 -30.04 -1.71
C LYS A 242 -4.05 -28.57 -2.06
N LYS A 243 -4.86 -27.86 -1.29
CA LYS A 243 -5.00 -26.40 -1.38
C LYS A 243 -4.42 -25.76 -0.12
N LEU A 244 -3.66 -24.69 -0.29
CA LEU A 244 -3.22 -23.86 0.82
C LEU A 244 -4.43 -23.17 1.46
N THR A 245 -4.59 -23.36 2.76
CA THR A 245 -5.66 -22.67 3.51
C THR A 245 -5.44 -21.16 3.49
N PRO A 246 -6.44 -20.35 3.12
CA PRO A 246 -6.38 -18.88 3.18
C PRO A 246 -5.96 -18.35 4.55
N GLY A 247 -5.24 -17.23 4.57
CA GLY A 247 -4.78 -16.63 5.81
C GLY A 247 -3.69 -15.59 5.64
N ASP A 248 -3.00 -15.32 6.75
CA ASP A 248 -1.89 -14.37 6.84
C ASP A 248 -0.55 -15.10 6.79
N PHE A 249 0.34 -14.64 5.91
CA PHE A 249 1.63 -15.23 5.62
C PHE A 249 2.77 -14.24 5.83
N LYS A 250 3.91 -14.77 6.23
CA LYS A 250 5.17 -14.04 6.25
C LYS A 250 5.62 -13.84 4.80
N ALA A 251 6.07 -12.64 4.46
CA ALA A 251 6.70 -12.40 3.16
C ALA A 251 8.09 -13.07 3.08
N SER A 252 8.50 -13.46 1.88
CA SER A 252 9.87 -13.97 1.65
C SER A 252 10.94 -12.86 1.78
N SER A 253 10.60 -11.61 1.46
CA SER A 253 11.41 -10.45 1.84
C SER A 253 11.24 -10.11 3.32
N VAL A 254 12.31 -9.61 3.96
CA VAL A 254 12.24 -9.12 5.35
C VAL A 254 11.45 -7.80 5.39
N TRP A 255 10.40 -7.73 6.22
CA TRP A 255 9.49 -6.58 6.25
C TRP A 255 10.20 -5.23 6.50
N SER A 256 11.31 -5.25 7.24
CA SER A 256 12.15 -4.07 7.48
C SER A 256 12.76 -3.45 6.22
N ALA A 257 12.82 -4.18 5.09
CA ALA A 257 13.30 -3.66 3.81
C ALA A 257 12.41 -2.54 3.22
N LEU A 258 11.17 -2.42 3.71
CA LEU A 258 10.26 -1.33 3.37
C LEU A 258 10.59 -0.02 4.12
N GLY A 259 11.54 -0.04 5.06
CA GLY A 259 11.98 1.16 5.77
C GLY A 259 12.47 2.24 4.83
N GLY A 260 11.86 3.43 4.94
CA GLY A 260 12.24 4.63 4.20
C GLY A 260 11.72 4.71 2.76
N VAL A 261 10.84 3.79 2.32
CA VAL A 261 10.23 3.88 0.98
C VAL A 261 9.22 5.02 0.94
N THR A 262 9.08 5.67 -0.21
CA THR A 262 8.10 6.74 -0.42
C THR A 262 6.68 6.17 -0.33
N LEU A 263 5.79 6.87 0.39
CA LEU A 263 4.40 6.46 0.58
C LEU A 263 3.50 6.86 -0.59
N ASN A 264 3.61 8.11 -1.03
CA ASN A 264 2.86 8.64 -2.18
C ASN A 264 3.43 8.12 -3.50
N GLY A 265 2.55 7.76 -4.43
CA GLY A 265 2.89 7.36 -5.79
C GLY A 265 2.48 5.92 -6.14
N ALA A 266 3.06 5.42 -7.22
CA ALA A 266 2.67 4.15 -7.85
C ALA A 266 3.18 2.93 -7.08
N TRP A 267 2.30 2.28 -6.33
CA TRP A 267 2.51 0.94 -5.80
C TRP A 267 2.04 -0.09 -6.83
N THR A 268 2.91 -1.01 -7.22
CA THR A 268 2.61 -1.97 -8.30
C THR A 268 2.69 -3.40 -7.81
N MET A 269 1.59 -4.13 -7.94
CA MET A 269 1.55 -5.58 -7.79
C MET A 269 2.09 -6.22 -9.07
N ARG A 270 2.99 -7.19 -8.94
CA ARG A 270 3.50 -8.01 -10.03
C ARG A 270 3.41 -9.49 -9.66
N VAL A 271 2.74 -10.27 -10.50
CA VAL A 271 2.58 -11.73 -10.32
C VAL A 271 3.12 -12.43 -11.56
N THR A 272 4.02 -13.38 -11.37
CA THR A 272 4.67 -14.13 -12.45
C THR A 272 4.46 -15.60 -12.19
N ASP A 273 3.86 -16.25 -13.18
CA ASP A 273 3.75 -17.70 -13.27
C ASP A 273 4.91 -18.19 -14.14
N LEU A 274 5.70 -19.11 -13.60
CA LEU A 274 6.95 -19.57 -14.18
C LEU A 274 6.81 -20.90 -14.93
N TRP A 275 5.62 -21.51 -15.01
CA TRP A 275 5.47 -22.80 -15.67
C TRP A 275 4.26 -22.92 -16.60
N VAL A 276 4.55 -23.34 -17.84
CA VAL A 276 3.62 -23.36 -18.99
C VAL A 276 2.42 -24.31 -18.89
N ASP A 277 2.42 -25.23 -17.94
CA ASP A 277 1.34 -26.22 -17.77
C ASP A 277 0.42 -25.87 -16.60
N ASP A 278 0.82 -24.89 -15.78
CA ASP A 278 0.08 -24.43 -14.60
C ASP A 278 -0.53 -23.07 -14.93
N ASN A 279 -1.73 -22.79 -14.42
CA ASN A 279 -2.34 -21.50 -14.66
C ASN A 279 -3.02 -20.96 -13.41
N GLY A 280 -3.39 -19.69 -13.49
CA GLY A 280 -4.24 -19.08 -12.49
C GLY A 280 -4.74 -17.71 -12.85
N PHE A 281 -5.50 -17.14 -11.92
CA PHE A 281 -6.24 -15.92 -12.15
C PHE A 281 -6.14 -14.98 -10.96
N MET A 282 -5.95 -13.69 -11.27
CA MET A 282 -6.04 -12.59 -10.32
C MET A 282 -7.45 -12.01 -10.31
N PHE A 283 -8.07 -11.96 -9.13
CA PHE A 283 -9.43 -11.45 -8.93
C PHE A 283 -9.41 -10.07 -8.28
N LYS A 284 -8.46 -9.85 -7.36
CA LYS A 284 -8.31 -8.60 -6.61
C LYS A 284 -6.94 -8.56 -5.97
N TRP A 285 -6.43 -7.36 -5.73
CA TRP A 285 -5.41 -7.15 -4.71
C TRP A 285 -5.71 -5.90 -3.91
N SER A 286 -5.15 -5.81 -2.71
CA SER A 286 -5.31 -4.67 -1.83
C SER A 286 -4.04 -4.42 -1.04
N ILE A 287 -3.86 -3.17 -0.63
CA ILE A 287 -2.78 -2.77 0.26
C ILE A 287 -3.35 -1.84 1.33
N LYS A 288 -2.95 -2.07 2.58
CA LYS A 288 -3.47 -1.34 3.73
C LYS A 288 -2.33 -0.78 4.58
N PHE A 289 -2.31 0.54 4.70
CA PHE A 289 -1.50 1.30 5.63
C PHE A 289 -2.29 1.59 6.91
N ASP A 290 -1.56 1.81 7.99
CA ASP A 290 -2.12 2.35 9.22
C ASP A 290 -2.68 3.76 8.97
N PRO A 291 -3.94 4.04 9.33
CA PRO A 291 -4.56 5.36 9.14
C PRO A 291 -3.74 6.50 9.73
N SER A 292 -2.95 6.26 10.79
CA SER A 292 -2.10 7.28 11.42
C SER A 292 -1.02 7.86 10.49
N LEU A 293 -0.78 7.24 9.33
CA LEU A 293 0.14 7.78 8.31
C LEU A 293 -0.55 8.79 7.38
N VAL A 294 -1.88 8.75 7.28
CA VAL A 294 -2.65 9.53 6.31
C VAL A 294 -2.84 10.95 6.83
N SER A 295 -2.49 11.93 6.00
CA SER A 295 -2.60 13.35 6.34
C SER A 295 -3.84 14.01 5.78
N ASP A 296 -4.74 13.29 5.11
CA ASP A 296 -6.06 13.75 4.69
C ASP A 296 -6.89 12.55 4.24
N CYS A 297 -8.01 12.29 4.93
CA CYS A 297 -8.94 11.23 4.59
C CYS A 297 -10.12 11.69 3.72
N SER A 298 -10.24 12.99 3.42
CA SER A 298 -11.40 13.60 2.76
C SER A 298 -11.47 13.35 1.25
N GLY A 299 -10.39 12.89 0.63
CA GLY A 299 -10.30 12.63 -0.81
C GLY A 299 -9.97 11.17 -1.11
N PRO A 300 -10.31 10.67 -2.31
CA PRO A 300 -9.92 9.32 -2.70
C PRO A 300 -8.40 9.19 -2.58
N ILE A 301 -7.94 8.22 -1.79
CA ILE A 301 -6.53 7.86 -1.60
C ILE A 301 -5.91 7.32 -2.92
N ILE A 302 -6.64 7.39 -4.03
CA ILE A 302 -6.31 6.86 -5.34
C ILE A 302 -6.63 7.93 -6.40
N LEU A 303 -5.66 8.21 -7.26
CA LEU A 303 -5.88 8.83 -8.58
C LEU A 303 -5.97 7.76 -9.67
#